data_AF-C1D3T4-F1
#
_entry.id   AF-C1D3T4-F1
#
_cell.length_a   1.000
_cell.length_b   1.000
_cell.length_c   1.000
_cell.angle_alpha   90.00
_cell.angle_beta   90.00
_cell.angle_gamma   90.00
#
_symmetry.space_group_name_H-M   'P 1'
#
loop_
_entity.id
_entity.type
_entity.pdbx_description
1 polymer ?
#
loop_
_entity_poly.entity_id
_entity_poly.type
_entity_poly.pdbx_seq_one_letter_code
_entity_poly.pdbx_strand_id
1 'polypeptide(L)'
;MNLEPESPHSDRILEDDSRALPAFRSPDQGPFAPQERSSYQLEFQEEFEGATLSEHRWLPFYLPHWSAREKSSARYTLPGKGLHLHIERDQEPWLPDIDGALRVSCLQTGSFSGPVGSCIGQHRFHPDLRVREEQPTLQLYAPLYGYFETRFQAVPIPGYMVALWMIGVETQPHESGEICICEVFGQDMTAETAQVRYGVHPFGDTSLYDEFYTETFQMDASQFHTYAVDWKPDSLTFFVDGVAVRTIHQSPSYPMQFMLTLYELPHQLTEASVDAPWPRTAHIDYVRGYRRRGQ
;
A
#
# COMPACT_ATOMS: atom_id res chain seq x y z
N MET A 1 2.14 -7.14 45.95
CA MET A 1 3.28 -8.06 45.75
C MET A 1 2.75 -9.23 44.93
N ASN A 2 3.50 -9.65 43.91
CA ASN A 2 3.17 -10.53 42.75
C ASN A 2 2.72 -9.71 41.53
N LEU A 3 3.63 -9.21 40.68
CA LEU A 3 4.53 -9.86 39.70
C LEU A 3 3.77 -10.44 38.51
N GLU A 4 3.62 -9.61 37.47
CA GLU A 4 3.35 -10.01 36.09
C GLU A 4 4.68 -10.35 35.39
N PRO A 5 4.70 -11.30 34.43
CA PRO A 5 5.91 -11.60 33.67
C PRO A 5 6.03 -10.66 32.44
N GLU A 6 7.16 -9.95 32.37
CA GLU A 6 7.62 -9.21 31.20
C GLU A 6 7.91 -10.16 30.02
N SER A 7 7.41 -9.80 28.82
CA SER A 7 7.83 -10.40 27.55
C SER A 7 9.09 -9.69 27.03
N PRO A 8 10.16 -10.39 26.62
CA PRO A 8 11.37 -9.75 26.14
C PRO A 8 11.29 -9.56 24.62
N HIS A 9 10.79 -8.41 24.17
CA HIS A 9 11.06 -7.95 22.81
C HIS A 9 12.24 -6.99 22.87
N SER A 10 13.40 -7.50 22.49
CA SER A 10 14.61 -6.71 22.29
C SER A 10 14.44 -5.87 21.04
N ASP A 11 14.37 -4.55 21.20
CA ASP A 11 14.67 -3.58 20.14
C ASP A 11 16.11 -3.81 19.67
N ARG A 12 16.27 -4.51 18.55
CA ARG A 12 17.52 -4.49 17.78
C ARG A 12 17.29 -3.61 16.57
N ILE A 13 17.50 -2.31 16.77
CA ILE A 13 17.88 -1.40 15.69
C ILE A 13 19.27 -1.87 15.25
N LEU A 14 19.36 -2.55 14.11
CA LEU A 14 20.64 -2.90 13.49
C LEU A 14 21.14 -1.67 12.73
N GLU A 15 22.34 -1.23 13.09
CA GLU A 15 23.01 -0.05 12.56
C GLU A 15 23.25 -0.14 11.04
N ASP A 16 23.13 1.05 10.44
CA ASP A 16 23.32 1.48 9.06
C ASP A 16 24.59 0.92 8.38
N ASP A 17 24.41 0.00 7.42
CA ASP A 17 25.44 -0.35 6.44
C ASP A 17 25.29 0.59 5.23
N SER A 18 25.92 1.77 5.32
CA SER A 18 25.91 2.81 4.30
C SER A 18 26.64 2.37 3.02
N ARG A 19 26.00 1.49 2.24
CA ARG A 19 26.36 1.28 0.84
C ARG A 19 25.80 2.44 0.03
N ALA A 20 26.67 3.11 -0.72
CA ALA A 20 26.28 4.08 -1.73
C ALA A 20 25.26 3.43 -2.69
N LEU A 21 24.03 3.93 -2.68
CA LEU A 21 22.98 3.49 -3.60
C LEU A 21 23.38 3.84 -5.04
N PRO A 22 23.24 2.92 -6.00
CA PRO A 22 23.56 3.21 -7.40
C PRO A 22 22.64 4.31 -7.95
N ALA A 23 23.17 5.08 -8.91
CA ALA A 23 22.47 6.22 -9.50
C ALA A 23 21.09 5.83 -10.08
N PHE A 24 20.09 6.66 -9.77
CA PHE A 24 18.71 6.52 -10.25
C PHE A 24 18.63 6.41 -11.77
N ARG A 25 17.79 5.50 -12.27
CA ARG A 25 17.46 5.43 -13.70
C ARG A 25 16.35 6.43 -14.02
N SER A 26 16.38 6.98 -15.24
CA SER A 26 15.28 7.84 -15.71
C SER A 26 13.95 7.08 -15.64
N PRO A 27 12.86 7.69 -15.13
CA PRO A 27 11.55 7.06 -14.99
C PRO A 27 11.00 6.47 -16.31
N ASP A 28 11.42 7.01 -17.45
CA ASP A 28 10.97 6.57 -18.78
C ASP A 28 11.61 5.24 -19.22
N GLN A 29 12.66 4.76 -18.52
CA GLN A 29 13.36 3.53 -18.88
C GLN A 29 12.76 2.26 -18.28
N GLY A 30 11.57 2.33 -17.68
CA GLY A 30 10.82 1.20 -17.10
C GLY A 30 11.60 0.35 -16.08
N PRO A 31 10.92 -0.57 -15.39
CA PRO A 31 11.46 -1.21 -14.19
C PRO A 31 12.68 -2.11 -14.40
N PHE A 32 12.75 -2.73 -15.57
CA PHE A 32 13.68 -3.81 -15.86
C PHE A 32 14.83 -3.31 -16.73
N ALA A 33 16.04 -3.83 -16.46
CA ALA A 33 17.08 -3.81 -17.49
C ALA A 33 16.54 -4.46 -18.78
N PRO A 34 16.94 -4.01 -19.99
CA PRO A 34 16.37 -4.51 -21.24
C PRO A 34 16.35 -6.04 -21.41
N GLN A 35 17.29 -6.76 -20.79
CA GLN A 35 17.33 -8.23 -20.79
C GLN A 35 16.24 -8.87 -19.91
N GLU A 36 15.93 -8.30 -18.75
CA GLU A 36 14.94 -8.83 -17.80
C GLU A 36 13.50 -8.62 -18.28
N ARG A 37 13.25 -7.57 -19.09
CA ARG A 37 11.93 -7.32 -19.73
C ARG A 37 11.41 -8.49 -20.54
N SER A 38 12.32 -9.29 -21.11
CA SER A 38 11.94 -10.44 -21.94
C SER A 38 11.31 -11.58 -21.12
N SER A 39 11.55 -11.62 -19.80
CA SER A 39 11.05 -12.65 -18.89
C SER A 39 9.67 -12.35 -18.32
N TYR A 40 9.12 -11.15 -18.55
CA TYR A 40 7.82 -10.75 -18.03
C TYR A 40 6.81 -10.49 -19.17
N GLN A 41 5.53 -10.60 -18.85
CA GLN A 41 4.42 -10.21 -19.70
C GLN A 41 3.49 -9.31 -18.89
N LEU A 42 3.13 -8.16 -19.47
CA LEU A 42 2.13 -7.27 -18.89
C LEU A 42 0.80 -8.02 -18.74
N GLU A 43 0.26 -7.99 -17.53
CA GLU A 43 -0.96 -8.70 -17.14
C GLU A 43 -2.04 -7.73 -16.65
N PHE A 44 -1.63 -6.73 -15.87
CA PHE A 44 -2.49 -5.65 -15.39
C PHE A 44 -1.88 -4.31 -15.76
N GLN A 45 -2.68 -3.45 -16.35
CA GLN A 45 -2.26 -2.10 -16.73
C GLN A 45 -3.40 -1.13 -16.43
N GLU A 46 -3.17 -0.24 -15.49
CA GLU A 46 -4.04 0.89 -15.19
C GLU A 46 -3.24 2.18 -15.34
N GLU A 47 -3.59 2.98 -16.34
CA GLU A 47 -3.03 4.32 -16.60
C GLU A 47 -4.01 5.44 -16.19
N PHE A 48 -5.19 5.04 -15.68
CA PHE A 48 -6.29 5.93 -15.29
C PHE A 48 -6.72 6.86 -16.44
N GLU A 49 -6.79 6.30 -17.64
CA GLU A 49 -7.21 7.03 -18.84
C GLU A 49 -8.74 7.18 -18.90
N GLY A 50 -9.20 8.38 -19.26
CA GLY A 50 -10.62 8.69 -19.40
C GLY A 50 -11.22 9.40 -18.17
N ALA A 51 -12.55 9.48 -18.15
CA ALA A 51 -13.31 10.28 -17.18
C ALA A 51 -13.98 9.44 -16.07
N THR A 52 -13.89 8.11 -16.13
CA THR A 52 -14.56 7.19 -15.21
C THR A 52 -13.61 6.08 -14.77
N LEU A 53 -13.67 5.73 -13.49
CA LEU A 53 -12.87 4.63 -12.96
C LEU A 53 -13.42 3.29 -13.48
N SER A 54 -12.53 2.40 -13.92
CA SER A 54 -12.93 1.08 -14.42
C SER A 54 -13.39 0.19 -13.26
N GLU A 55 -14.70 -0.04 -13.14
CA GLU A 55 -15.31 -0.95 -12.16
C GLU A 55 -14.90 -2.42 -12.36
N HIS A 56 -14.32 -2.76 -13.51
CA HIS A 56 -13.74 -4.08 -13.78
C HIS A 56 -12.34 -4.27 -13.17
N ARG A 57 -11.74 -3.21 -12.62
CA ARG A 57 -10.39 -3.24 -12.05
C ARG A 57 -10.36 -2.77 -10.61
N TRP A 58 -11.19 -1.78 -10.26
CA TRP A 58 -11.14 -1.12 -8.96
C TRP A 58 -12.48 -1.06 -8.26
N LEU A 59 -12.41 -1.18 -6.95
CA LEU A 59 -13.46 -0.91 -5.99
C LEU A 59 -13.02 0.31 -5.15
N PRO A 60 -13.71 1.46 -5.23
CA PRO A 60 -13.29 2.70 -4.58
C PRO A 60 -13.73 2.79 -3.12
N PHE A 61 -13.47 1.74 -2.35
CA PHE A 61 -13.81 1.67 -0.93
C PHE A 61 -12.63 1.11 -0.13
N TYR A 62 -12.39 1.62 1.07
CA TYR A 62 -11.42 1.06 2.01
C TYR A 62 -12.06 0.07 2.98
N LEU A 63 -11.83 -1.24 2.78
CA LEU A 63 -12.31 -2.31 3.68
C LEU A 63 -13.77 -2.09 4.16
N PRO A 64 -14.73 -1.86 3.23
CA PRO A 64 -16.07 -1.37 3.57
C PRO A 64 -16.82 -2.26 4.55
N HIS A 65 -16.49 -3.55 4.62
CA HIS A 65 -17.12 -4.51 5.53
C HIS A 65 -16.91 -4.18 7.00
N TRP A 66 -15.81 -3.54 7.38
CA TRP A 66 -15.58 -3.11 8.76
C TRP A 66 -16.31 -1.83 9.16
N SER A 67 -16.79 -1.05 8.18
CA SER A 67 -17.47 0.23 8.39
C SER A 67 -18.79 0.29 7.61
N ALA A 68 -18.84 1.08 6.55
CA ALA A 68 -19.92 1.14 5.57
C ALA A 68 -19.33 1.73 4.28
N ARG A 69 -19.87 1.36 3.11
CA ARG A 69 -19.43 1.92 1.83
C ARG A 69 -19.46 3.44 1.78
N GLU A 70 -20.45 4.06 2.43
CA GLU A 70 -20.57 5.51 2.53
C GLU A 70 -19.33 6.13 3.18
N LYS A 71 -18.93 5.61 4.36
CA LYS A 71 -17.81 6.12 5.16
C LYS A 71 -16.44 5.74 4.60
N SER A 72 -16.36 4.61 3.91
CA SER A 72 -15.11 4.14 3.32
C SER A 72 -14.93 4.57 1.87
N SER A 73 -15.85 5.36 1.30
CA SER A 73 -15.79 5.78 -0.11
C SER A 73 -14.59 6.67 -0.37
N ALA A 74 -13.79 6.31 -1.37
CA ALA A 74 -12.66 7.12 -1.79
C ALA A 74 -13.14 8.44 -2.43
N ARG A 75 -12.41 9.53 -2.16
CA ARG A 75 -12.51 10.79 -2.89
C ARG A 75 -11.40 10.84 -3.92
N TYR A 76 -11.75 11.03 -5.19
CA TYR A 76 -10.77 11.04 -6.28
C TYR A 76 -11.25 11.82 -7.51
N THR A 77 -10.29 12.26 -8.33
CA THR A 77 -10.51 12.87 -9.64
C THR A 77 -9.70 12.14 -10.72
N LEU A 78 -10.27 12.01 -11.92
CA LEU A 78 -9.59 11.52 -13.12
C LEU A 78 -9.44 12.68 -14.12
N PRO A 79 -8.26 13.33 -14.22
CA PRO A 79 -8.06 14.47 -15.11
C PRO A 79 -7.90 14.09 -16.61
N GLY A 80 -8.12 12.82 -16.96
CA GLY A 80 -7.98 12.27 -18.32
C GLY A 80 -6.78 11.34 -18.50
N LYS A 81 -5.74 11.51 -17.66
CA LYS A 81 -4.62 10.58 -17.47
C LYS A 81 -4.15 10.65 -16.02
N GLY A 82 -3.87 9.52 -15.39
CA GLY A 82 -3.53 9.45 -13.98
C GLY A 82 -4.74 9.59 -13.04
N LEU A 83 -4.50 9.40 -11.76
CA LEU A 83 -5.47 9.42 -10.68
C LEU A 83 -5.03 10.44 -9.62
N HIS A 84 -5.97 11.27 -9.18
CA HIS A 84 -5.78 12.10 -8.00
C HIS A 84 -6.60 11.51 -6.85
N LEU A 85 -5.95 10.99 -5.81
CA LEU A 85 -6.64 10.63 -4.56
C LEU A 85 -6.69 11.84 -3.66
N HIS A 86 -7.83 12.09 -3.02
CA HIS A 86 -8.07 13.25 -2.19
C HIS A 86 -8.41 12.86 -0.75
N ILE A 87 -7.98 13.69 0.20
CA ILE A 87 -8.69 13.88 1.46
C ILE A 87 -9.30 15.28 1.43
N GLU A 88 -10.62 15.33 1.60
CA GLU A 88 -11.39 16.58 1.63
C GLU A 88 -11.63 17.07 3.06
N ARG A 89 -11.87 18.37 3.21
CA ARG A 89 -11.99 19.01 4.53
C ARG A 89 -13.15 18.42 5.35
N ASP A 90 -14.24 18.06 4.68
CA ASP A 90 -15.46 17.51 5.25
C ASP A 90 -15.46 15.97 5.28
N GLN A 91 -14.38 15.31 4.87
CA GLN A 91 -14.29 13.86 4.93
C GLN A 91 -14.28 13.38 6.38
N GLU A 92 -15.21 12.50 6.72
CA GLU A 92 -15.28 11.90 8.05
C GLU A 92 -14.27 10.77 8.22
N PRO A 93 -13.83 10.47 9.45
CA PRO A 93 -13.03 9.27 9.71
C PRO A 93 -13.80 8.01 9.32
N TRP A 94 -13.09 7.04 8.73
CA TRP A 94 -13.74 5.87 8.13
C TRP A 94 -14.29 4.91 9.20
N LEU A 95 -13.59 4.74 10.33
CA LEU A 95 -13.96 3.83 11.42
C LEU A 95 -13.63 4.44 12.80
N PRO A 96 -14.39 5.45 13.27
CA PRO A 96 -14.03 6.27 14.44
C PRO A 96 -13.79 5.52 15.75
N ASP A 97 -14.55 4.45 15.98
CA ASP A 97 -14.57 3.75 17.26
C ASP A 97 -13.50 2.66 17.39
N ILE A 98 -12.82 2.30 16.30
CA ILE A 98 -11.73 1.32 16.28
C ILE A 98 -10.42 1.94 15.80
N ASP A 99 -10.47 2.72 14.71
CA ASP A 99 -9.29 3.28 14.03
C ASP A 99 -9.18 4.81 14.22
N GLY A 100 -9.89 5.32 15.22
CA GLY A 100 -9.85 6.72 15.63
C GLY A 100 -10.18 7.69 14.50
N ALA A 101 -9.44 8.80 14.43
CA ALA A 101 -9.73 9.86 13.49
C ALA A 101 -9.18 9.62 12.06
N LEU A 102 -8.65 8.42 11.76
CA LEU A 102 -8.08 8.11 10.44
C LEU A 102 -9.08 8.41 9.31
N ARG A 103 -8.65 9.19 8.33
CA ARG A 103 -9.38 9.41 7.07
C ARG A 103 -8.59 8.80 5.93
N VAL A 104 -9.31 8.29 4.95
CA VAL A 104 -8.72 7.41 3.93
C VAL A 104 -9.48 7.48 2.62
N SER A 105 -8.74 7.53 1.53
CA SER A 105 -9.23 7.30 0.18
C SER A 105 -8.44 6.15 -0.43
N CYS A 106 -9.10 5.02 -0.66
CA CYS A 106 -8.48 3.79 -1.15
C CYS A 106 -9.20 3.24 -2.38
N LEU A 107 -8.42 2.79 -3.37
CA LEU A 107 -8.90 1.89 -4.41
C LEU A 107 -8.35 0.49 -4.14
N GLN A 108 -9.24 -0.50 -4.04
CA GLN A 108 -8.86 -1.91 -3.87
C GLN A 108 -9.29 -2.76 -5.06
N THR A 109 -8.58 -3.85 -5.35
CA THR A 109 -8.83 -4.72 -6.52
C THR A 109 -9.61 -5.99 -6.18
N GLY A 110 -10.07 -6.13 -4.94
CA GLY A 110 -10.96 -7.21 -4.53
C GLY A 110 -11.68 -6.87 -3.23
N SER A 111 -12.56 -7.77 -2.78
CA SER A 111 -13.31 -7.64 -1.54
C SER A 111 -13.75 -9.03 -1.05
N PHE A 112 -13.71 -9.25 0.26
CA PHE A 112 -14.29 -10.42 0.89
C PHE A 112 -14.77 -10.07 2.30
N SER A 113 -15.99 -10.51 2.61
CA SER A 113 -16.68 -10.28 3.87
C SER A 113 -17.47 -11.52 4.25
N GLY A 114 -17.45 -11.88 5.54
CA GLY A 114 -18.43 -12.78 6.12
C GLY A 114 -19.76 -12.06 6.44
N PRO A 115 -20.71 -12.75 7.10
CA PRO A 115 -21.98 -12.16 7.52
C PRO A 115 -21.80 -11.00 8.51
N VAL A 116 -22.74 -10.06 8.51
CA VAL A 116 -22.81 -8.96 9.51
C VAL A 116 -22.73 -9.52 10.93
N GLY A 117 -21.91 -8.89 11.77
CA GLY A 117 -21.64 -9.28 13.16
C GLY A 117 -20.56 -10.35 13.33
N SER A 118 -20.08 -10.97 12.24
CA SER A 118 -18.96 -11.92 12.30
C SER A 118 -17.61 -11.21 12.37
N CYS A 119 -16.55 -11.93 12.74
CA CYS A 119 -15.16 -11.48 12.65
C CYS A 119 -14.45 -11.92 11.36
N ILE A 120 -15.22 -12.37 10.35
CA ILE A 120 -14.69 -12.94 9.11
C ILE A 120 -14.68 -11.83 8.04
N GLY A 121 -13.50 -11.50 7.54
CA GLY A 121 -13.31 -10.47 6.51
C GLY A 121 -11.82 -10.16 6.35
N GLN A 122 -11.50 -9.49 5.25
CA GLN A 122 -10.13 -9.13 4.90
C GLN A 122 -9.48 -8.20 5.92
N HIS A 123 -8.17 -8.36 6.10
CA HIS A 123 -7.26 -7.50 6.83
C HIS A 123 -7.81 -7.12 8.20
N ARG A 124 -7.98 -8.12 9.06
CA ARG A 124 -8.48 -7.91 10.42
C ARG A 124 -7.36 -7.42 11.34
N PHE A 125 -7.05 -6.12 11.25
CA PHE A 125 -5.98 -5.47 12.01
C PHE A 125 -6.29 -5.22 13.50
N HIS A 126 -7.56 -5.34 13.91
CA HIS A 126 -7.97 -5.13 15.31
C HIS A 126 -8.93 -6.24 15.80
N PRO A 127 -8.77 -6.76 17.04
CA PRO A 127 -9.59 -7.88 17.55
C PRO A 127 -11.08 -7.55 17.67
N ASP A 128 -11.45 -6.28 17.85
CA ASP A 128 -12.85 -5.86 17.99
C ASP A 128 -13.57 -5.64 16.67
N LEU A 129 -12.88 -5.79 15.53
CA LEU A 129 -13.51 -5.70 14.22
C LEU A 129 -14.62 -6.74 14.08
N ARG A 130 -15.79 -6.24 13.67
CA ARG A 130 -16.96 -7.03 13.30
C ARG A 130 -17.51 -6.48 12.00
N VAL A 131 -17.97 -7.35 11.11
CA VAL A 131 -18.58 -6.93 9.85
C VAL A 131 -19.81 -6.08 10.17
N ARG A 132 -19.87 -4.87 9.62
CA ARG A 132 -20.98 -3.92 9.77
C ARG A 132 -21.83 -3.85 8.50
N GLU A 133 -21.23 -4.04 7.34
CA GLU A 133 -21.90 -4.06 6.05
C GLU A 133 -21.36 -5.22 5.21
N GLU A 134 -22.18 -6.24 4.94
CA GLU A 134 -21.75 -7.37 4.12
C GLU A 134 -21.41 -6.92 2.68
N GLN A 135 -20.28 -7.42 2.17
CA GLN A 135 -19.76 -7.07 0.84
C GLN A 135 -19.76 -8.30 -0.08
N PRO A 136 -20.07 -8.14 -1.38
CA PRO A 136 -19.91 -9.22 -2.33
C PRO A 136 -18.44 -9.62 -2.43
N THR A 137 -18.18 -10.92 -2.56
CA THR A 137 -16.83 -11.39 -2.88
C THR A 137 -16.48 -10.98 -4.29
N LEU A 138 -15.40 -10.20 -4.44
CA LEU A 138 -14.89 -9.71 -5.71
C LEU A 138 -13.39 -9.95 -5.78
N GLN A 139 -12.91 -10.39 -6.94
CA GLN A 139 -11.48 -10.50 -7.27
C GLN A 139 -11.31 -9.91 -8.67
N LEU A 140 -11.18 -8.58 -8.76
CA LEU A 140 -11.01 -7.86 -10.02
C LEU A 140 -9.58 -8.06 -10.55
N TYR A 141 -8.60 -8.00 -9.65
CA TYR A 141 -7.23 -8.45 -9.90
C TYR A 141 -6.62 -8.99 -8.61
N ALA A 142 -6.26 -10.28 -8.60
CA ALA A 142 -5.65 -10.94 -7.45
C ALA A 142 -4.52 -11.87 -7.93
N PRO A 143 -3.35 -11.33 -8.33
CA PRO A 143 -2.25 -12.13 -8.83
C PRO A 143 -1.63 -13.02 -7.75
N LEU A 144 -0.97 -14.09 -8.21
CA LEU A 144 -0.04 -14.88 -7.43
C LEU A 144 1.33 -14.79 -8.11
N TYR A 145 2.29 -14.14 -7.44
CA TYR A 145 3.60 -13.79 -7.98
C TYR A 145 3.57 -12.80 -9.14
N GLY A 146 4.69 -12.14 -9.39
CA GLY A 146 4.83 -11.19 -10.47
C GLY A 146 5.68 -10.00 -10.09
N TYR A 147 5.75 -9.04 -11.01
CA TYR A 147 6.35 -7.74 -10.76
C TYR A 147 5.25 -6.69 -10.75
N PHE A 148 5.22 -5.86 -9.72
CA PHE A 148 4.17 -4.86 -9.53
C PHE A 148 4.79 -3.51 -9.26
N GLU A 149 4.31 -2.48 -9.95
CA GLU A 149 4.87 -1.14 -9.91
C GLU A 149 3.75 -0.10 -9.90
N THR A 150 3.95 0.95 -9.12
CA THR A 150 3.21 2.20 -9.23
C THR A 150 4.18 3.37 -9.40
N ARG A 151 3.66 4.47 -9.94
CA ARG A 151 4.37 5.74 -10.01
C ARG A 151 3.49 6.82 -9.42
N PHE A 152 3.95 7.51 -8.37
CA PHE A 152 3.18 8.58 -7.74
C PHE A 152 4.03 9.74 -7.22
N GLN A 153 3.38 10.87 -6.97
CA GLN A 153 3.84 11.99 -6.16
C GLN A 153 3.19 11.90 -4.79
N ALA A 154 4.00 11.89 -3.74
CA ALA A 154 3.52 11.85 -2.36
C ALA A 154 3.00 13.23 -1.92
N VAL A 155 2.37 13.28 -0.75
CA VAL A 155 1.88 14.53 -0.14
C VAL A 155 2.94 15.05 0.84
N PRO A 156 3.66 16.14 0.56
CA PRO A 156 4.72 16.66 1.44
C PRO A 156 4.13 17.46 2.62
N ILE A 157 3.20 16.84 3.36
CA ILE A 157 2.49 17.43 4.49
C ILE A 157 2.51 16.40 5.63
N PRO A 158 3.05 16.74 6.82
CA PRO A 158 3.01 15.85 7.98
C PRO A 158 1.61 15.30 8.28
N GLY A 159 1.55 14.01 8.59
CA GLY A 159 0.31 13.29 8.84
C GLY A 159 -0.43 12.82 7.59
N TYR A 160 0.17 12.92 6.41
CA TYR A 160 -0.34 12.28 5.20
C TYR A 160 0.60 11.16 4.74
N MET A 161 0.03 10.06 4.27
CA MET A 161 0.77 8.91 3.75
C MET A 161 0.14 8.42 2.45
N VAL A 162 0.98 8.19 1.44
CA VAL A 162 0.59 7.46 0.22
C VAL A 162 1.20 6.07 0.29
N ALA A 163 0.39 5.06 -0.03
CA ALA A 163 0.84 3.67 -0.01
C ALA A 163 0.31 2.87 -1.19
N LEU A 164 1.16 1.95 -1.67
CA LEU A 164 0.73 0.78 -2.43
C LEU A 164 1.12 -0.46 -1.64
N TRP A 165 0.15 -1.32 -1.41
CA TRP A 165 0.32 -2.52 -0.63
C TRP A 165 -0.64 -3.59 -1.14
N MET A 166 -0.37 -4.84 -0.77
CA MET A 166 -1.16 -5.99 -1.17
C MET A 166 -1.54 -6.78 0.08
N ILE A 167 -2.76 -7.29 0.10
CA ILE A 167 -3.23 -8.20 1.15
C ILE A 167 -3.77 -9.47 0.51
N GLY A 168 -3.69 -10.60 1.23
CA GLY A 168 -4.38 -11.80 0.79
C GLY A 168 -5.90 -11.55 0.64
N VAL A 169 -6.55 -12.30 -0.25
CA VAL A 169 -8.02 -12.16 -0.42
C VAL A 169 -8.76 -12.64 0.83
N GLU A 170 -8.12 -13.45 1.67
CA GLU A 170 -8.62 -13.95 2.96
C GLU A 170 -9.95 -14.74 2.87
N THR A 171 -10.19 -15.40 1.74
CA THR A 171 -11.26 -16.43 1.69
C THR A 171 -10.97 -17.59 2.64
N GLN A 172 -9.69 -17.80 2.96
CA GLN A 172 -9.21 -18.60 4.08
C GLN A 172 -8.50 -17.69 5.09
N PRO A 173 -8.79 -17.79 6.40
CA PRO A 173 -8.26 -16.84 7.40
C PRO A 173 -6.73 -16.80 7.55
N HIS A 174 -6.02 -17.82 7.10
CA HIS A 174 -4.55 -17.89 7.17
C HIS A 174 -3.87 -17.31 5.91
N GLU A 175 -4.64 -16.99 4.87
CA GLU A 175 -4.16 -16.30 3.66
C GLU A 175 -4.24 -14.78 3.87
N SER A 176 -3.66 -14.27 4.96
CA SER A 176 -3.86 -12.90 5.47
C SER A 176 -2.59 -12.03 5.48
N GLY A 177 -1.50 -12.52 4.91
CA GLY A 177 -0.25 -11.77 4.85
C GLY A 177 -0.41 -10.47 4.06
N GLU A 178 0.49 -9.54 4.33
CA GLU A 178 0.59 -8.26 3.63
C GLU A 178 1.96 -8.13 2.98
N ILE A 179 1.99 -7.65 1.73
CA ILE A 179 3.19 -7.13 1.09
C ILE A 179 3.01 -5.62 0.99
N CYS A 180 3.72 -4.88 1.83
CA CYS A 180 3.77 -3.43 1.74
C CYS A 180 4.85 -3.04 0.72
N ILE A 181 4.43 -2.63 -0.48
CA ILE A 181 5.35 -2.27 -1.57
C ILE A 181 6.02 -0.94 -1.26
N CYS A 182 5.24 0.04 -0.78
CA CYS A 182 5.75 1.31 -0.30
C CYS A 182 4.75 2.02 0.61
N GLU A 183 5.27 2.68 1.64
CA GLU A 183 4.65 3.79 2.37
C GLU A 183 5.57 5.00 2.32
N VAL A 184 4.99 6.15 1.98
CA VAL A 184 5.72 7.42 1.90
C VAL A 184 4.97 8.47 2.70
N PHE A 185 5.55 8.88 3.83
CA PHE A 185 4.97 9.82 4.79
C PHE A 185 5.45 11.25 4.55
N GLY A 186 4.52 12.21 4.55
CA GLY A 186 4.82 13.62 4.34
C GLY A 186 5.75 14.25 5.37
N GLN A 187 5.79 13.73 6.61
CA GLN A 187 6.74 14.18 7.63
C GLN A 187 8.16 13.65 7.43
N ASP A 188 8.34 12.58 6.65
CA ASP A 188 9.62 11.88 6.49
C ASP A 188 10.28 12.23 5.14
N MET A 189 9.97 13.40 4.57
CA MET A 189 10.55 13.89 3.32
C MET A 189 10.94 15.39 3.35
N THR A 190 11.93 15.75 2.54
CA THR A 190 12.38 17.11 2.20
C THR A 190 12.43 17.27 0.67
N ALA A 191 12.97 18.38 0.17
CA ALA A 191 13.24 18.56 -1.26
C ALA A 191 14.45 17.76 -1.77
N GLU A 192 15.13 17.00 -0.91
CA GLU A 192 16.36 16.27 -1.21
C GLU A 192 16.34 14.82 -0.75
N THR A 193 15.58 14.51 0.31
CA THR A 193 15.48 13.15 0.84
C THR A 193 14.05 12.73 1.13
N ALA A 194 13.80 11.43 1.08
CA ALA A 194 12.55 10.85 1.57
C ALA A 194 12.80 9.46 2.15
N GLN A 195 12.07 9.12 3.22
CA GLN A 195 12.02 7.75 3.71
C GLN A 195 10.92 6.97 2.99
N VAL A 196 11.24 5.73 2.62
CA VAL A 196 10.27 4.76 2.09
C VAL A 196 10.24 3.59 3.04
N ARG A 197 9.03 3.18 3.43
CA ARG A 197 8.82 1.96 4.22
C ARG A 197 8.24 0.86 3.36
N TYR A 198 8.66 -0.37 3.59
CA TYR A 198 8.26 -1.52 2.79
C TYR A 198 8.58 -2.82 3.55
N GLY A 199 7.91 -3.91 3.19
CA GLY A 199 8.19 -5.21 3.77
C GLY A 199 6.98 -6.14 3.82
N VAL A 200 6.98 -7.03 4.80
CA VAL A 200 5.94 -8.04 5.00
C VAL A 200 5.45 -8.02 6.44
N HIS A 201 4.13 -8.09 6.58
CA HIS A 201 3.46 -8.37 7.85
C HIS A 201 2.72 -9.72 7.77
N PRO A 202 2.86 -10.61 8.76
CA PRO A 202 2.26 -11.95 8.71
C PRO A 202 0.76 -11.95 8.99
N PHE A 203 0.26 -11.03 9.84
CA PHE A 203 -1.08 -11.10 10.43
C PHE A 203 -1.39 -12.51 10.98
N GLY A 204 -2.37 -13.21 10.40
CA GLY A 204 -2.74 -14.59 10.75
C GLY A 204 -1.97 -15.67 9.99
N ASP A 205 -1.09 -15.32 9.05
CA ASP A 205 -0.28 -16.28 8.30
C ASP A 205 0.93 -16.72 9.11
N THR A 206 0.89 -17.97 9.60
CA THR A 206 1.97 -18.56 10.40
C THR A 206 3.20 -18.98 9.59
N SER A 207 3.14 -18.93 8.26
CA SER A 207 4.29 -19.24 7.38
C SER A 207 5.21 -18.03 7.16
N LEU A 208 4.74 -16.83 7.51
CA LEU A 208 5.47 -15.57 7.40
C LEU A 208 5.94 -15.11 8.79
N TYR A 209 6.96 -14.27 8.81
CA TYR A 209 7.35 -13.50 9.98
C TYR A 209 7.47 -12.03 9.61
N ASP A 210 7.29 -11.16 10.61
CA ASP A 210 7.39 -9.71 10.41
C ASP A 210 8.81 -9.32 9.96
N GLU A 211 8.89 -8.67 8.81
CA GLU A 211 10.15 -8.21 8.23
C GLU A 211 9.87 -6.92 7.45
N PHE A 212 10.02 -5.78 8.15
CA PHE A 212 9.65 -4.46 7.66
C PHE A 212 10.80 -3.47 7.83
N TYR A 213 11.01 -2.62 6.82
CA TYR A 213 12.16 -1.72 6.74
C TYR A 213 11.72 -0.29 6.51
N THR A 214 12.60 0.64 6.88
CA THR A 214 12.51 2.06 6.55
C THR A 214 13.89 2.50 6.09
N GLU A 215 13.99 3.03 4.87
CA GLU A 215 15.25 3.46 4.28
C GLU A 215 15.13 4.88 3.71
N THR A 216 16.21 5.65 3.80
CA THR A 216 16.27 7.03 3.28
C THR A 216 16.90 7.05 1.89
N PHE A 217 16.22 7.70 0.95
CA PHE A 217 16.66 7.88 -0.43
C PHE A 217 16.95 9.35 -0.72
N GLN A 218 17.92 9.61 -1.60
CA GLN A 218 18.24 10.96 -2.08
C GLN A 218 17.27 11.36 -3.20
N MET A 219 16.03 11.67 -2.84
CA MET A 219 14.95 12.03 -3.76
C MET A 219 13.98 13.03 -3.13
N ASP A 220 13.32 13.84 -3.97
CA ASP A 220 12.17 14.65 -3.60
C ASP A 220 10.88 13.87 -3.89
N ALA A 221 10.30 13.23 -2.87
CA ALA A 221 9.10 12.41 -3.03
C ALA A 221 7.82 13.22 -3.38
N SER A 222 7.89 14.56 -3.41
CA SER A 222 6.83 15.39 -4.01
C SER A 222 6.86 15.37 -5.55
N GLN A 223 7.95 14.88 -6.15
CA GLN A 223 8.05 14.53 -7.56
C GLN A 223 7.64 13.08 -7.80
N PHE A 224 7.47 12.72 -9.08
CA PHE A 224 7.08 11.36 -9.43
C PHE A 224 8.25 10.39 -9.28
N HIS A 225 8.07 9.39 -8.43
CA HIS A 225 8.97 8.27 -8.25
C HIS A 225 8.24 6.94 -8.50
N THR A 226 9.01 5.91 -8.84
CA THR A 226 8.47 4.55 -9.03
C THR A 226 8.80 3.67 -7.83
N TYR A 227 7.83 2.87 -7.43
CA TYR A 227 7.93 1.93 -6.32
C TYR A 227 7.43 0.57 -6.78
N ALA A 228 8.20 -0.48 -6.55
CA ALA A 228 7.87 -1.78 -7.07
C ALA A 228 8.36 -2.94 -6.22
N VAL A 229 7.78 -4.12 -6.48
CA VAL A 229 8.22 -5.40 -5.91
C VAL A 229 8.28 -6.47 -7.02
N ASP A 230 9.34 -7.28 -7.02
CA ASP A 230 9.40 -8.58 -7.71
C ASP A 230 9.08 -9.68 -6.70
N TRP A 231 7.87 -10.21 -6.78
CA TRP A 231 7.36 -11.28 -5.93
C TRP A 231 7.51 -12.65 -6.61
N LYS A 232 8.32 -13.51 -5.98
CA LYS A 232 8.60 -14.90 -6.36
C LYS A 232 8.17 -15.84 -5.24
N PRO A 233 8.07 -17.16 -5.47
CA PRO A 233 7.66 -18.13 -4.44
C PRO A 233 8.43 -18.06 -3.11
N ASP A 234 9.69 -17.67 -3.14
CA ASP A 234 10.61 -17.70 -2.01
C ASP A 234 11.23 -16.33 -1.68
N SER A 235 10.85 -15.27 -2.38
CA SER A 235 11.45 -13.96 -2.16
C SER A 235 10.61 -12.78 -2.64
N LEU A 236 10.80 -11.64 -1.99
CA LEU A 236 10.32 -10.33 -2.41
C LEU A 236 11.52 -9.40 -2.61
N THR A 237 11.75 -8.90 -3.83
CA THR A 237 12.76 -7.87 -4.07
C THR A 237 12.06 -6.53 -4.29
N PHE A 238 12.35 -5.53 -3.45
CA PHE A 238 11.76 -4.20 -3.54
C PHE A 238 12.63 -3.27 -4.37
N PHE A 239 12.01 -2.30 -5.04
CA PHE A 239 12.67 -1.34 -5.92
C PHE A 239 12.13 0.07 -5.70
N VAL A 240 13.04 1.04 -5.79
CA VAL A 240 12.72 2.47 -5.91
C VAL A 240 13.43 2.97 -7.17
N ASP A 241 12.70 3.60 -8.09
CA ASP A 241 13.28 4.14 -9.35
C ASP A 241 14.06 3.12 -10.17
N GLY A 242 13.53 1.89 -10.22
CA GLY A 242 14.12 0.76 -10.93
C GLY A 242 15.41 0.22 -10.31
N VAL A 243 15.80 0.70 -9.13
CA VAL A 243 16.97 0.22 -8.38
C VAL A 243 16.49 -0.74 -7.31
N ALA A 244 17.03 -1.97 -7.31
CA ALA A 244 16.76 -2.95 -6.25
C ALA A 244 17.33 -2.45 -4.92
N VAL A 245 16.46 -2.30 -3.91
CA VAL A 245 16.85 -1.77 -2.59
C VAL A 245 17.13 -2.91 -1.62
N ARG A 246 16.28 -3.94 -1.61
CA ARG A 246 16.36 -5.05 -0.67
C ARG A 246 15.66 -6.29 -1.18
N THR A 247 16.12 -7.45 -0.73
CA THR A 247 15.42 -8.73 -0.92
C THR A 247 15.09 -9.35 0.44
N ILE A 248 13.83 -9.68 0.63
CA ILE A 248 13.31 -10.48 1.73
C ILE A 248 13.20 -11.93 1.26
N HIS A 249 13.63 -12.90 2.09
CA HIS A 249 13.71 -14.33 1.74
C HIS A 249 12.51 -15.14 2.28
N GLN A 250 11.32 -14.59 2.09
CA GLN A 250 10.01 -15.19 2.34
C GLN A 250 9.00 -14.53 1.40
N SER A 251 7.86 -15.17 1.17
CA SER A 251 6.74 -14.55 0.48
C SER A 251 5.42 -15.28 0.74
N PRO A 252 4.28 -14.58 0.67
CA PRO A 252 2.98 -15.23 0.57
C PRO A 252 2.91 -16.21 -0.61
N SER A 253 2.14 -17.30 -0.47
CA SER A 253 2.00 -18.35 -1.49
C SER A 253 0.56 -18.51 -2.01
N TYR A 254 -0.24 -17.46 -1.86
CA TYR A 254 -1.65 -17.38 -2.24
C TYR A 254 -1.94 -16.07 -2.98
N PRO A 255 -3.06 -15.99 -3.74
CA PRO A 255 -3.45 -14.76 -4.44
C PRO A 255 -3.63 -13.56 -3.49
N MET A 256 -3.15 -12.40 -3.93
CA MET A 256 -3.24 -11.15 -3.17
C MET A 256 -3.84 -10.02 -4.01
N GLN A 257 -4.60 -9.14 -3.39
CA GLN A 257 -5.22 -7.97 -4.02
C GLN A 257 -4.46 -6.69 -3.67
N PHE A 258 -4.46 -5.70 -4.57
CA PHE A 258 -3.93 -4.36 -4.32
C PHE A 258 -4.85 -3.49 -3.47
N MET A 259 -4.19 -2.64 -2.68
CA MET A 259 -4.70 -1.51 -1.94
C MET A 259 -3.85 -0.28 -2.36
N LEU A 260 -4.43 0.67 -3.08
CA LEU A 260 -3.79 1.95 -3.44
C LEU A 260 -4.45 3.06 -2.62
N THR A 261 -3.69 3.67 -1.71
CA THR A 261 -4.30 4.43 -0.63
C THR A 261 -3.60 5.76 -0.36
N LEU A 262 -4.41 6.79 -0.10
CA LEU A 262 -4.02 8.03 0.58
C LEU A 262 -4.67 8.05 1.97
N TYR A 263 -3.85 8.28 2.99
CA TYR A 263 -4.28 8.43 4.39
C TYR A 263 -4.04 9.85 4.89
N GLU A 264 -4.91 10.31 5.77
CA GLU A 264 -4.64 11.37 6.75
C GLU A 264 -4.67 10.74 8.15
N LEU A 265 -3.58 10.88 8.89
CA LEU A 265 -3.39 10.43 10.26
C LEU A 265 -3.46 11.63 11.22
N PRO A 266 -4.63 11.99 11.80
CA PRO A 266 -4.77 13.27 12.48
C PRO A 266 -3.88 13.47 13.71
N HIS A 267 -3.45 12.38 14.35
CA HIS A 267 -2.53 12.43 15.49
C HIS A 267 -1.11 12.87 15.10
N GLN A 268 -0.79 12.96 13.81
CA GLN A 268 0.51 13.38 13.26
C GLN A 268 0.45 14.76 12.59
N LEU A 269 -0.73 15.40 12.53
CA LEU A 269 -0.87 16.73 11.93
C LEU A 269 -0.17 17.78 12.78
N THR A 270 0.58 18.66 12.14
CA THR A 270 1.09 19.91 12.73
C THR A 270 0.09 21.06 12.50
N GLU A 271 0.25 22.20 13.19
CA GLU A 271 -0.55 23.41 12.92
C GLU A 271 -0.48 23.81 11.44
N ALA A 272 0.73 23.77 10.85
CA ALA A 272 0.93 24.04 9.42
C ALA A 272 0.21 23.01 8.52
N SER A 273 0.10 21.76 8.95
CA SER A 273 -0.62 20.71 8.22
C SER A 273 -2.12 20.96 8.18
N VAL A 274 -2.69 21.55 9.23
CA VAL A 274 -4.11 21.93 9.29
C VAL A 274 -4.41 23.09 8.32
N ASP A 275 -3.52 24.08 8.28
CA ASP A 275 -3.69 25.30 7.48
C ASP A 275 -3.36 25.14 5.99
N ALA A 276 -2.73 24.02 5.59
CA ALA A 276 -2.35 23.82 4.19
C ALA A 276 -3.58 23.83 3.23
N PRO A 277 -3.39 24.07 1.92
CA PRO A 277 -4.50 24.18 0.95
C PRO A 277 -5.27 22.88 0.68
N TRP A 278 -6.59 22.92 0.74
CA TRP A 278 -7.46 21.77 0.46
C TRP A 278 -7.86 21.69 -1.03
N PRO A 279 -8.11 20.49 -1.59
CA PRO A 279 -7.98 19.18 -0.96
C PRO A 279 -6.51 18.70 -0.90
N ARG A 280 -6.24 17.74 -0.01
CA ARG A 280 -4.92 17.11 0.13
C ARG A 280 -4.84 15.99 -0.88
N THR A 281 -3.86 16.05 -1.78
CA THR A 281 -3.92 15.27 -3.01
C THR A 281 -2.64 14.52 -3.27
N ALA A 282 -2.76 13.20 -3.44
CA ALA A 282 -1.72 12.36 -4.02
C ALA A 282 -1.98 12.18 -5.52
N HIS A 283 -0.93 12.22 -6.32
CA HIS A 283 -1.01 12.07 -7.78
C HIS A 283 -0.39 10.76 -8.21
N ILE A 284 -1.17 9.87 -8.81
CA ILE A 284 -0.75 8.55 -9.27
C ILE A 284 -0.78 8.56 -10.80
N ASP A 285 0.31 8.16 -11.45
CA ASP A 285 0.38 8.07 -12.91
C ASP A 285 -0.20 6.73 -13.39
N TYR A 286 0.25 5.61 -12.80
CA TYR A 286 -0.21 4.28 -13.18
C TYR A 286 -0.02 3.24 -12.07
N VAL A 287 -0.71 2.10 -12.22
CA VAL A 287 -0.40 0.84 -11.55
C VAL A 287 -0.25 -0.25 -12.62
N ARG A 288 0.86 -0.99 -12.59
CA ARG A 288 1.17 -2.04 -13.56
C ARG A 288 1.55 -3.33 -12.85
N GLY A 289 1.05 -4.45 -13.36
CA GLY A 289 1.35 -5.80 -12.93
C GLY A 289 1.82 -6.65 -14.09
N TYR A 290 2.88 -7.42 -13.86
CA TYR A 290 3.49 -8.28 -14.86
C TYR A 290 3.64 -9.68 -14.30
N ARG A 291 3.19 -10.68 -15.06
CA ARG A 291 3.47 -12.09 -14.76
C ARG A 291 4.79 -12.52 -15.38
N ARG A 292 5.49 -13.46 -14.75
CA ARG A 292 6.65 -14.11 -15.38
C ARG A 292 6.20 -15.01 -16.53
N ARG A 293 6.96 -15.02 -17.61
CA ARG A 293 6.75 -15.96 -18.72
C ARG A 293 7.21 -17.35 -18.30
N GLY A 294 6.37 -18.35 -18.54
CA GLY A 294 6.67 -19.75 -18.22
C GLY A 294 6.28 -20.19 -16.81
N GLN A 295 5.62 -19.32 -16.05
CA GLN A 295 4.72 -19.69 -14.96
C GLN A 295 3.28 -19.76 -15.46
#